data_AF-A0A7K5S503-F1
#
_entry.id   AF-A0A7K5S503-F1
#
_cell.length_a   1.000
_cell.length_b   1.000
_cell.length_c   1.000
_cell.angle_alpha   90.00
_cell.angle_beta   90.00
_cell.angle_gamma   90.00
#
_symmetry.space_group_name_H-M   'P 1'
#
loop_
_entity.id
_entity.type
_entity.pdbx_description
1 polymer ?
#
loop_
_entity_poly.entity_id
_entity_poly.type
_entity_poly.pdbx_seq_one_letter_code
_entity_poly.pdbx_strand_id
1 'polypeptide(L)'
;DECAEGSHDCRGTQSCLNTFGGHLCVPRELCRGPYTPHPRSNRTCVCPRGVPGCAPLPRWLLHRFLAIPQISNVPTGIFQLQHL
;
A
#
# COMPACT_ATOMS: atom_id res chain seq x y z
N ASP A 1 -16.41 -10.41 3.84
CA ASP A 1 -15.03 -9.87 3.87
C ASP A 1 -14.26 -10.66 2.83
N GLU A 2 -14.04 -10.03 1.69
CA GLU A 2 -13.56 -10.65 0.47
C GLU A 2 -12.13 -11.16 0.60
N CYS A 3 -11.29 -10.49 1.42
CA CYS A 3 -9.94 -10.94 1.72
C CYS A 3 -9.91 -12.17 2.64
N ALA A 4 -10.79 -12.25 3.64
CA ALA A 4 -10.86 -13.39 4.56
C ALA A 4 -11.58 -14.60 3.94
N GLU A 5 -12.60 -14.34 3.11
CA GLU A 5 -13.39 -15.36 2.40
C GLU A 5 -12.68 -15.86 1.13
N GLY A 6 -11.63 -15.19 0.67
CA GLY A 6 -10.89 -15.54 -0.54
C GLY A 6 -11.70 -15.33 -1.83
N SER A 7 -12.75 -14.51 -1.79
CA SER A 7 -13.62 -14.17 -2.94
C SER A 7 -13.07 -12.99 -3.76
N HIS A 8 -11.80 -12.65 -3.58
CA HIS A 8 -11.11 -11.59 -4.30
C HIS A 8 -10.40 -12.09 -5.57
N ASP A 9 -10.22 -11.20 -6.55
CA ASP A 9 -9.53 -11.53 -7.81
C ASP A 9 -8.04 -11.15 -7.81
N CYS A 10 -7.45 -10.92 -6.63
CA CYS A 10 -6.03 -10.58 -6.51
C CYS A 10 -5.12 -11.71 -6.99
N ARG A 11 -4.09 -11.36 -7.77
CA ARG A 11 -3.05 -12.31 -8.19
C ARG A 11 -2.14 -12.67 -7.01
N GLY A 12 -1.44 -13.80 -7.08
CA GLY A 12 -0.54 -14.25 -5.99
C GLY A 12 0.61 -13.29 -5.64
N THR A 13 0.96 -12.39 -6.56
CA THR A 13 1.94 -11.31 -6.34
C THR A 13 1.33 -10.05 -5.71
N GLN A 14 0.02 -10.07 -5.41
CA GLN A 14 -0.74 -8.99 -4.80
C GLN A 14 -1.26 -9.43 -3.42
N SER A 15 -1.45 -8.46 -2.53
CA SER A 15 -2.15 -8.60 -1.26
C SER A 15 -3.54 -8.00 -1.39
N CYS A 16 -4.53 -8.66 -0.80
CA CYS A 16 -5.89 -8.13 -0.70
C CYS A 16 -6.00 -7.16 0.49
N LEU A 17 -6.70 -6.05 0.28
CA LEU A 17 -7.07 -5.08 1.29
C LEU A 17 -8.56 -4.77 1.18
N ASN A 18 -9.36 -5.07 2.19
CA ASN A 18 -10.79 -4.77 2.14
C ASN A 18 -11.05 -3.26 2.26
N THR A 19 -12.01 -2.76 1.50
CA THR A 19 -12.42 -1.36 1.41
C THR A 19 -13.93 -1.24 1.56
N PHE A 20 -14.43 -0.06 1.94
CA PHE A 20 -15.87 0.18 1.91
C PHE A 20 -16.46 -0.09 0.52
N GLY A 21 -17.32 -1.10 0.42
CA GLY A 21 -17.96 -1.51 -0.82
C GLY A 21 -17.13 -2.45 -1.72
N GLY A 22 -16.03 -3.04 -1.23
CA GLY A 22 -15.30 -4.06 -1.98
C GLY A 22 -13.87 -4.32 -1.48
N HIS A 23 -12.94 -4.60 -2.40
CA HIS A 23 -11.54 -4.87 -2.07
C HIS A 23 -10.56 -4.23 -3.06
N LEU A 24 -9.32 -4.04 -2.61
CA LEU A 24 -8.21 -3.52 -3.39
C LEU A 24 -7.05 -4.54 -3.40
N CYS A 25 -6.53 -4.82 -4.60
CA CYS A 25 -5.36 -5.68 -4.78
C CYS A 25 -4.09 -4.84 -4.92
N VAL A 26 -3.25 -4.84 -3.88
CA VAL A 26 -2.00 -4.07 -3.86
C VAL A 26 -0.79 -4.97 -4.14
N PRO A 27 0.24 -4.53 -4.87
CA PRO A 27 1.44 -5.34 -5.08
C PRO A 27 2.12 -5.71 -3.76
N ARG A 28 2.61 -6.96 -3.63
CA ARG A 28 3.44 -7.40 -2.48
C ARG A 28 4.83 -6.77 -2.56
N GLU A 29 5.37 -6.66 -3.77
CA GLU A 29 6.60 -5.93 -4.05
C GLU A 29 6.26 -4.48 -4.40
N LEU A 30 6.42 -3.59 -3.41
CA LEU A 30 6.17 -2.16 -3.55
C LEU A 30 7.33 -1.43 -4.22
N CYS A 31 8.54 -1.77 -3.81
CA CYS A 31 9.74 -1.12 -4.30
C CYS A 31 10.17 -1.81 -5.60
N ARG A 32 10.19 -1.05 -6.69
CA ARG A 32 10.76 -1.49 -7.95
C ARG A 32 12.11 -0.80 -8.14
N GLY A 33 13.09 -1.53 -8.69
CA GLY A 33 14.45 -1.04 -8.89
C GLY A 33 14.47 0.37 -9.53
N PRO A 34 15.38 1.26 -9.12
CA PRO A 34 16.53 1.06 -8.22
C PRO A 34 16.23 1.22 -6.72
N TYR A 35 14.96 1.24 -6.32
CA TYR A 35 14.58 1.37 -4.93
C TYR A 35 14.70 0.07 -4.13
N THR A 36 15.11 0.19 -2.87
CA THR A 36 15.11 -0.90 -1.90
C THR A 36 14.10 -0.61 -0.76
N PRO A 37 13.52 -1.64 -0.13
CA PRO A 37 12.66 -1.45 1.04
C PRO A 37 13.41 -0.79 2.19
N HIS A 38 12.77 0.15 2.87
CA HIS A 38 13.34 0.77 4.06
C HIS A 38 13.31 -0.23 5.24
N PRO A 39 14.43 -0.40 5.97
CA PRO A 39 14.53 -1.43 7.02
C PRO A 39 13.55 -1.26 8.19
N ARG A 40 12.98 -0.07 8.38
CA ARG A 40 12.00 0.22 9.44
C ARG A 40 10.58 0.48 8.94
N SER A 41 10.36 0.50 7.62
CA SER A 41 9.05 0.81 7.04
C SER A 41 8.85 0.04 5.75
N ASN A 42 7.96 -0.94 5.77
CA ASN A 42 7.65 -1.75 4.59
C ASN A 42 6.89 -0.96 3.49
N ARG A 43 6.48 0.27 3.79
CA ARG A 43 5.81 1.18 2.84
C ARG A 43 6.74 2.24 2.27
N THR A 44 7.95 2.35 2.80
CA THR A 44 8.92 3.34 2.35
C THR A 44 9.98 2.64 1.51
N CYS A 45 10.20 3.17 0.32
CA CYS A 45 11.26 2.74 -0.57
C CYS A 45 12.35 3.80 -0.58
N VAL A 46 13.61 3.37 -0.51
CA VAL A 46 14.78 4.24 -0.49
C VAL A 46 15.63 4.00 -1.73
N CYS A 47 16.11 5.09 -2.33
CA CYS A 47 17.12 5.02 -3.38
C CYS A 47 18.51 5.20 -2.73
N PRO A 48 19.36 4.16 -2.65
CA PRO A 48 20.65 4.27 -2.00
C PRO A 48 21.59 5.19 -2.78
N ARG A 49 22.46 5.90 -2.05
CA ARG A 49 23.50 6.72 -2.70
C ARG A 49 24.52 5.81 -3.39
N GLY A 50 24.94 6.21 -4.59
CA GLY A 50 25.92 5.48 -5.39
C GLY A 50 25.36 4.33 -6.22
N VAL A 51 24.04 4.08 -6.17
CA VAL A 51 23.39 3.09 -7.04
C VAL A 51 23.09 3.74 -8.41
N PRO A 52 23.55 3.14 -9.52
CA PRO A 52 23.20 3.59 -10.87
C PRO A 52 21.68 3.61 -11.05
N GLY A 53 21.15 4.69 -11.60
CA GLY A 53 19.71 4.90 -11.75
C GLY A 53 19.03 5.67 -10.62
N CYS A 54 19.66 5.85 -9.47
CA CYS A 54 19.10 6.67 -8.38
C CYS A 54 19.33 8.19 -8.52
N ALA A 55 20.29 8.62 -9.34
CA ALA A 55 20.71 10.02 -9.43
C ALA A 55 19.59 11.01 -9.85
N PRO A 56 18.73 10.72 -10.84
CA PRO A 56 17.62 11.61 -11.19
C PRO A 56 16.34 11.35 -10.36
N LEU A 57 16.33 10.35 -9.48
CA LEU A 57 15.15 9.89 -8.77
C LEU A 57 15.04 10.47 -7.35
N PRO A 58 13.82 10.56 -6.78
CA PRO A 58 13.65 10.99 -5.39
C PRO A 58 14.27 9.97 -4.44
N ARG A 59 14.90 10.46 -3.37
CA ARG A 59 15.58 9.59 -2.39
C ARG A 59 14.61 8.66 -1.64
N TRP A 60 13.37 9.10 -1.43
CA TRP A 60 12.37 8.40 -0.64
C TRP A 60 11.04 8.38 -1.38
N LEU A 61 10.42 7.21 -1.45
CA LEU A 61 9.07 7.02 -1.98
C LEU A 61 8.21 6.38 -0.88
N LEU A 62 7.10 7.01 -0.52
CA LEU A 62 6.16 6.49 0.47
C LEU A 62 4.91 5.97 -0.23
N HIS A 63 4.66 4.68 -0.13
CA HIS A 63 3.43 4.04 -0.61
C HIS A 63 2.34 4.17 0.45
N ARG A 64 1.37 5.07 0.21
CA ARG A 64 0.16 5.20 1.03
C ARG A 64 -1.04 4.77 0.19
N PHE A 65 -1.52 3.57 0.43
CA PHE A 65 -2.80 3.12 -0.11
C PHE A 65 -3.93 3.77 0.68
N LEU A 66 -4.67 4.66 0.01
CA LEU A 66 -5.89 5.23 0.55
C LEU A 66 -7.00 4.20 0.36
N ALA A 67 -7.24 3.41 1.39
CA ALA A 67 -8.39 2.55 1.51
C ALA A 67 -9.25 3.13 2.62
N ILE A 68 -10.53 3.40 2.35
CA ILE A 68 -11.51 3.60 3.41
C ILE A 68 -11.77 2.20 3.96
N PRO A 69 -11.26 1.84 5.16
CA PRO A 69 -11.55 0.52 5.69
C PRO A 69 -13.06 0.42 5.93
N GLN A 70 -13.62 -0.78 5.79
CA GLN A 70 -14.92 -1.13 6.39
C GLN A 70 -14.80 -1.03 7.90
N ILE A 71 -14.94 0.19 8.43
CA ILE A 71 -15.15 0.39 9.85
C ILE A 71 -16.63 0.07 10.06
N SER A 72 -16.91 -1.13 10.58
CA SER A 72 -18.27 -1.65 10.82
C SER A 72 -19.08 -0.85 11.86
N ASN A 73 -18.60 0.33 12.29
CA ASN A 73 -19.19 1.14 13.33
C ASN A 73 -19.27 2.65 12.99
N VAL A 74 -19.16 3.03 11.71
CA VAL A 74 -19.35 4.42 11.27
C VAL A 74 -20.55 4.48 10.33
N PRO A 75 -21.58 5.30 10.64
CA PRO A 75 -22.73 5.48 9.78
C PRO A 75 -22.30 5.96 8.38
N THR A 76 -22.95 5.44 7.34
CA THR A 76 -22.69 5.82 5.95
C THR A 76 -22.79 7.35 5.81
N GLY A 77 -21.70 8.01 5.40
CA GLY A 77 -21.67 9.46 5.17
C GLY A 77 -20.73 10.28 6.06
N ILE A 78 -20.00 9.67 7.00
CA ILE A 78 -19.02 10.38 7.84
C ILE A 78 -17.60 9.87 7.54
N PHE A 79 -16.81 10.67 6.81
CA PHE A 79 -15.39 10.41 6.60
C PHE A 79 -14.57 11.11 7.68
N GLN A 80 -14.02 10.36 8.65
CA GLN A 80 -13.01 10.89 9.57
C GLN A 80 -11.61 10.64 9.01
N LEU A 81 -10.94 11.70 8.56
CA LEU A 81 -9.50 11.67 8.32
C LEU A 81 -8.79 11.56 9.68
N GLN A 82 -8.48 10.34 10.12
CA GLN A 82 -7.61 10.13 11.26
C GLN A 82 -6.15 10.30 10.80
N HIS A 83 -5.55 11.44 11.18
CA HIS A 83 -4.12 11.64 11.13
C HIS A 83 -3.47 10.77 12.22
N LEU A 84 -2.65 9.80 11.80
CA LEU A 84 -1.61 9.17 12.61
C LEU A 84 -0.26 9.60 12.05
#